data_AF-A0A0A1DIE8-F1
#
_entry.id   AF-A0A0A1DIE8-F1
#
_cell.length_a   1.000
_cell.length_b   1.000
_cell.length_c   1.000
_cell.angle_alpha   90.00
_cell.angle_beta   90.00
_cell.angle_gamma   90.00
#
_symmetry.space_group_name_H-M   'P 1'
#
loop_
_entity.id
_entity.type
_entity.pdbx_description
1 polymer ?
#
loop_
_entity_poly.entity_id
_entity_poly.type
_entity_poly.pdbx_seq_one_letter_code
_entity_poly.pdbx_strand_id
1 'polypeptide(L)'
;MLRRVAFIRVSQSVGISLADIRAALATLPEGRTPTKADWARLSGGWRTELETRIAQLQKLRDTLDDCIGCGCLSMRSCALANPGDVLEQYGDGPVRLMGRG
;
A
#
# COMPACT_ATOMS: atom_id res chain seq x y z
N MET A 1 -27.12 -6.60 -15.06
CA MET A 1 -25.66 -6.83 -15.06
C MET A 1 -24.78 -5.66 -14.57
N LEU A 2 -25.27 -4.41 -14.51
CA LEU A 2 -24.42 -3.23 -14.24
C LEU A 2 -23.68 -3.22 -12.89
N ARG A 3 -24.25 -3.82 -11.83
CA ARG A 3 -23.64 -3.82 -10.48
C ARG A 3 -22.28 -4.53 -10.43
N ARG A 4 -22.08 -5.62 -11.19
CA ARG A 4 -20.79 -6.33 -11.25
C ARG A 4 -19.71 -5.48 -11.92
N VAL A 5 -20.04 -4.83 -13.04
CA VAL A 5 -19.11 -3.95 -13.75
C VAL A 5 -18.75 -2.73 -12.90
N ALA A 6 -19.74 -2.12 -12.24
CA ALA A 6 -19.50 -1.03 -11.31
C ALA A 6 -18.57 -1.45 -10.16
N PHE A 7 -18.80 -2.62 -9.56
CA PHE A 7 -17.94 -3.18 -8.52
C PHE A 7 -16.49 -3.35 -9.02
N ILE A 8 -16.30 -3.98 -10.19
CA ILE A 8 -14.97 -4.17 -10.79
C ILE A 8 -14.26 -2.82 -10.99
N ARG A 9 -14.94 -1.84 -11.59
CA ARG A 9 -14.34 -0.52 -11.86
C ARG A 9 -13.92 0.21 -10.58
N VAL A 10 -14.78 0.20 -9.55
CA VAL A 10 -14.47 0.83 -8.26
C VAL A 10 -13.30 0.14 -7.59
N SER A 11 -13.27 -1.20 -7.56
CA SER A 11 -12.17 -1.98 -6.98
C SER A 11 -10.84 -1.73 -7.67
N GLN A 12 -10.82 -1.67 -9.00
CA GLN A 12 -9.59 -1.37 -9.73
C GLN A 12 -9.10 0.06 -9.48
N SER A 13 -10.01 1.03 -9.30
CA SER A 13 -9.64 2.42 -9.03
C SER A 13 -8.89 2.61 -7.70
N VAL A 14 -9.05 1.67 -6.78
CA VAL A 14 -8.37 1.66 -5.46
C VAL A 14 -7.22 0.65 -5.40
N GLY A 15 -6.77 0.13 -6.55
CA GLY A 15 -5.57 -0.71 -6.64
C GLY A 15 -5.77 -2.17 -6.22
N ILE A 16 -7.00 -2.71 -6.31
CA ILE A 16 -7.25 -4.14 -6.13
C ILE A 16 -7.03 -4.85 -7.47
N SER A 17 -6.30 -5.98 -7.45
CA SER A 17 -5.97 -6.72 -8.66
C SER A 17 -7.21 -7.39 -9.28
N LEU A 18 -7.19 -7.62 -10.60
CA LEU A 18 -8.25 -8.39 -11.26
C LEU A 18 -8.35 -9.83 -10.76
N ALA A 19 -7.23 -10.41 -10.30
CA ALA A 19 -7.20 -11.74 -9.71
C ALA A 19 -8.00 -11.79 -8.39
N ASP A 20 -7.78 -10.81 -7.50
CA ASP A 20 -8.50 -10.71 -6.24
C ASP A 20 -9.99 -10.42 -6.47
N ILE A 21 -10.30 -9.52 -7.43
CA ILE A 21 -11.69 -9.23 -7.81
C ILE A 21 -12.38 -10.50 -8.34
N ARG A 22 -11.72 -11.29 -9.19
CA ARG A 22 -12.24 -12.57 -9.69
C ARG A 22 -12.50 -13.53 -8.55
N ALA A 23 -11.54 -13.73 -7.66
CA ALA A 23 -11.69 -14.63 -6.51
C ALA A 23 -12.86 -14.21 -5.62
N ALA A 24 -12.99 -12.92 -5.36
CA ALA A 24 -14.05 -12.34 -4.56
C ALA A 24 -15.43 -12.54 -5.22
N LEU A 25 -15.55 -12.25 -6.53
CA LEU A 25 -16.79 -12.46 -7.28
C LEU A 25 -17.19 -13.94 -7.41
N ALA A 26 -16.24 -14.88 -7.36
CA ALA A 26 -16.52 -16.31 -7.37
C ALA A 26 -17.25 -16.79 -6.09
N THR A 27 -17.22 -16.01 -5.01
CA THR A 27 -17.97 -16.31 -3.77
C THR A 27 -19.44 -15.91 -3.83
N LEU A 28 -19.86 -15.24 -4.91
CA LEU A 28 -21.26 -14.86 -5.12
C LEU A 28 -22.07 -16.06 -5.59
N PRO A 29 -23.34 -16.17 -5.18
CA PRO A 29 -24.20 -17.26 -5.61
C PRO A 29 -24.43 -17.24 -7.12
N GLU A 30 -24.39 -18.42 -7.70
CA GLU A 30 -24.77 -18.67 -9.08
C GLU A 30 -26.30 -18.83 -9.19
N GLY A 31 -26.89 -18.40 -10.30
CA GLY A 31 -28.33 -18.57 -10.56
C GLY A 31 -29.28 -17.56 -9.91
N ARG A 32 -28.79 -16.61 -9.09
CA ARG A 32 -29.61 -15.49 -8.61
C ARG A 32 -28.89 -14.14 -8.64
N THR A 33 -29.66 -13.06 -8.65
CA THR A 33 -29.10 -11.72 -8.52
C THR A 33 -28.52 -11.54 -7.11
N PRO A 34 -27.25 -11.07 -6.98
CA PRO A 34 -26.65 -10.77 -5.68
C PRO A 34 -27.44 -9.69 -4.92
N THR A 35 -27.72 -9.96 -3.65
CA THR A 35 -28.41 -9.07 -2.72
C THR A 35 -27.43 -8.11 -2.05
N LYS A 36 -27.95 -7.11 -1.33
CA LYS A 36 -27.14 -6.19 -0.51
C LYS A 36 -26.27 -6.93 0.50
N ALA A 37 -26.79 -8.02 1.09
CA ALA A 37 -26.03 -8.83 2.05
C ALA A 37 -24.85 -9.56 1.40
N ASP A 38 -25.03 -10.07 0.18
CA ASP A 38 -23.94 -10.70 -0.57
C ASP A 38 -22.81 -9.71 -0.87
N TRP A 39 -23.17 -8.47 -1.25
CA TRP A 39 -22.19 -7.39 -1.48
C TRP A 39 -21.49 -6.95 -0.18
N ALA A 40 -22.21 -6.90 0.94
CA ALA A 40 -21.64 -6.53 2.23
C ALA A 40 -20.63 -7.58 2.74
N ARG A 41 -20.90 -8.87 2.54
CA ARG A 41 -19.95 -9.95 2.85
C ARG A 41 -18.69 -9.82 2.00
N LEU A 42 -18.85 -9.51 0.72
CA LEU A 42 -17.75 -9.28 -0.22
C LEU A 42 -16.86 -8.10 0.20
N SER A 43 -17.47 -6.94 0.47
CA SER A 43 -16.72 -5.74 0.87
C SER A 43 -16.10 -5.85 2.26
N GLY A 44 -16.66 -6.69 3.15
CA GLY A 44 -16.10 -6.98 4.46
C GLY A 44 -14.70 -7.62 4.40
N GLY A 45 -14.47 -8.54 3.45
CA GLY A 45 -13.17 -9.20 3.30
C GLY A 45 -12.04 -8.25 2.93
N TRP A 46 -12.34 -7.19 2.17
CA TRP A 46 -11.34 -6.20 1.77
C TRP A 46 -11.15 -5.07 2.78
N ARG A 47 -12.11 -4.87 3.69
CA ARG A 47 -12.02 -3.79 4.67
C ARG A 47 -10.71 -3.87 5.46
N THR A 48 -10.35 -5.04 5.98
CA THR A 48 -9.11 -5.21 6.77
C THR A 48 -7.85 -4.90 5.96
N GLU A 49 -7.78 -5.32 4.70
CA GLU A 49 -6.62 -5.04 3.85
C GLU A 49 -6.53 -3.55 3.48
N LEU A 50 -7.67 -2.91 3.19
CA LEU A 50 -7.75 -1.48 2.94
C LEU A 50 -7.33 -0.68 4.18
N GLU A 51 -7.80 -1.03 5.37
CA GLU A 51 -7.40 -0.40 6.62
C GLU A 51 -5.88 -0.52 6.85
N THR A 52 -5.30 -1.69 6.54
CA THR A 52 -3.84 -1.91 6.63
C THR A 52 -3.08 -0.99 5.67
N ARG A 53 -3.53 -0.88 4.41
CA ARG A 53 -2.91 0.02 3.43
C ARG A 53 -3.08 1.49 3.81
N ILE A 54 -4.25 1.88 4.31
CA ILE A 54 -4.50 3.25 4.80
C ILE A 54 -3.54 3.58 5.94
N ALA A 55 -3.38 2.69 6.92
CA ALA A 55 -2.47 2.90 8.03
C ALA A 55 -1.01 3.04 7.57
N GLN A 56 -0.58 2.23 6.60
CA GLN A 56 0.76 2.34 6.00
C GLN A 56 0.95 3.66 5.26
N LEU A 57 -0.05 4.10 4.48
CA LEU A 57 0.00 5.36 3.75
C LEU A 57 -0.04 6.58 4.68
N GLN A 58 -0.82 6.52 5.76
CA GLN A 58 -0.84 7.53 6.81
C GLN A 58 0.52 7.63 7.50
N LYS A 59 1.09 6.48 7.91
CA LYS A 59 2.44 6.44 8.50
C LYS A 59 3.48 7.01 7.53
N LEU A 60 3.40 6.66 6.25
CA LEU A 60 4.29 7.20 5.23
C LEU A 60 4.13 8.71 5.08
N ARG A 61 2.90 9.24 5.01
CA ARG A 61 2.64 10.68 4.96
C ARG A 61 3.23 11.39 6.19
N ASP A 62 2.92 10.89 7.38
CA ASP A 62 3.33 11.53 8.64
C ASP A 62 4.87 11.51 8.79
N THR A 63 5.51 10.41 8.38
CA THR A 63 6.99 10.32 8.35
C THR A 63 7.63 11.09 7.19
N LEU A 64 6.91 11.31 6.08
CA LEU A 64 7.37 12.18 5.00
C LEU A 64 7.42 13.63 5.44
N ASP A 65 6.45 14.10 6.24
CA ASP A 65 6.47 15.45 6.81
C ASP A 65 7.69 15.63 7.73
N ASP A 66 8.02 14.63 8.54
CA ASP A 66 9.26 14.61 9.35
C ASP A 66 10.53 14.61 8.46
N CYS A 67 10.49 13.95 7.30
CA CYS A 67 11.60 13.94 6.33
C CYS A 67 11.74 15.27 5.56
N ILE A 68 10.64 15.95 5.28
CA ILE A 68 10.63 17.26 4.59
C ILE A 68 11.10 18.37 5.55
N GLY A 69 10.72 18.29 6.84
CA GLY A 69 11.21 19.19 7.89
C GLY A 69 12.71 19.08 8.19
N CYS A 70 13.32 17.93 7.87
CA CYS A 70 14.78 17.72 7.95
C CYS A 70 15.53 18.36 6.76
N GLY A 71 14.83 18.69 5.66
CA GLY A 71 15.39 19.38 4.49
C GLY A 71 16.51 18.64 3.76
N CYS A 72 16.75 17.36 4.09
CA CYS A 72 18.04 16.78 3.78
C CYS A 72 18.06 16.00 2.46
N LEU A 73 17.06 15.17 2.11
CA LEU A 73 17.27 14.11 1.10
C LEU A 73 18.65 13.41 1.32
N SER A 74 19.16 13.45 2.55
CA SER A 74 20.54 13.16 2.91
C SER A 74 20.51 12.00 3.88
N MET A 75 21.44 11.08 3.66
CA MET A 75 21.48 9.77 4.30
C MET A 75 21.72 9.84 5.82
N ARG A 76 21.87 11.03 6.43
CA ARG A 76 22.01 11.20 7.88
C ARG A 76 20.78 10.80 8.69
N SER A 77 19.58 10.84 8.10
CA SER A 77 18.33 10.72 8.88
C SER A 77 17.34 9.68 8.35
N CYS A 78 17.63 9.04 7.21
CA CYS A 78 16.64 8.20 6.52
C CYS A 78 16.64 6.75 7.03
N ALA A 79 16.30 6.56 8.30
CA ALA A 79 15.94 5.25 8.84
C ALA A 79 14.76 4.61 8.08
N LEU A 80 13.97 5.40 7.35
CA LEU A 80 12.86 4.93 6.52
C LEU A 80 13.33 4.18 5.26
N ALA A 81 14.47 4.58 4.66
CA ALA A 81 14.97 3.98 3.41
C ALA A 81 16.04 2.91 3.65
N ASN A 82 16.85 3.03 4.71
CA ASN A 82 17.90 2.07 5.04
C ASN A 82 17.99 1.81 6.56
N PRO A 83 17.02 1.11 7.17
CA PRO A 83 16.98 0.85 8.61
C PRO A 83 18.14 -0.02 9.13
N GLY A 84 18.99 -0.56 8.26
CA GLY A 84 20.13 -1.40 8.59
C GLY A 84 21.45 -0.90 8.01
N ASP A 85 21.67 0.42 7.95
CA ASP A 85 22.87 0.99 7.35
C ASP A 85 24.16 0.69 8.14
N VAL A 86 24.74 -0.49 7.90
CA VAL A 86 26.02 -0.90 8.51
C VAL A 86 27.22 -0.07 8.05
N LEU A 87 27.04 0.79 7.03
CA LEU A 87 28.10 1.66 6.52
C LEU A 87 28.09 3.06 7.14
N GLU A 88 27.08 3.40 7.94
CA GLU A 88 26.99 4.67 8.68
C GLU A 88 28.26 4.92 9.52
N GLN A 89 28.80 3.87 10.15
CA GLN A 89 30.04 3.95 10.94
C GLN A 89 31.27 4.43 10.14
N TYR A 90 31.19 4.44 8.80
CA TYR A 90 32.27 4.87 7.90
C TYR A 90 32.03 6.27 7.30
N GLY A 91 30.96 6.96 7.68
CA GLY A 91 30.67 8.33 7.30
C GLY A 91 29.40 8.49 6.45
N ASP A 92 29.01 9.75 6.23
CA ASP A 92 27.80 10.10 5.52
C ASP A 92 27.95 9.98 4.00
N GLY A 93 26.84 9.70 3.31
CA GLY A 93 26.78 9.68 1.85
C GLY A 93 27.25 8.34 1.24
N PRO A 94 27.45 8.25 -0.10
CA PRO A 94 27.76 7.00 -0.78
C PRO A 94 29.19 6.48 -0.50
N VAL A 95 29.40 5.92 0.69
CA VAL A 95 30.68 5.42 1.21
C VAL A 95 31.41 4.47 0.23
N ARG A 96 30.67 3.62 -0.49
CA ARG A 96 31.27 2.69 -1.47
C ARG A 96 31.75 3.37 -2.76
N LEU A 97 31.16 4.51 -3.11
CA LEU A 97 31.49 5.24 -4.35
C LEU A 97 32.54 6.33 -4.10
N MET A 98 32.60 6.90 -2.90
CA MET A 98 33.58 7.92 -2.52
C MET A 98 34.92 7.33 -2.07
N GLY A 99 35.41 6.29 -2.76
CA GLY A 99 36.59 5.48 -2.40
C GLY A 99 37.68 6.22 -1.61
N ARG A 100 38.13 5.61 -0.50
CA ARG A 100 39.19 6.10 0.41
C ARG A 100 40.29 6.89 -0.31
N GLY A 101 40.42 8.16 0.06
CA GLY A 101 41.72 8.84 0.10
C GLY A 101 42.50 8.40 1.32
#